data_AF-A0A1V3H5V2-F1
#
_entry.id   AF-A0A1V3H5V2-F1
#
_cell.length_a   1.000
_cell.length_b   1.000
_cell.length_c   1.000
_cell.angle_alpha   90.00
_cell.angle_beta   90.00
_cell.angle_gamma   90.00
#
_symmetry.space_group_name_H-M   'P 1'
#
loop_
_entity.id
_entity.type
_entity.pdbx_description
1 polymer ?
#
loop_
_entity_poly.entity_id
_entity_poly.type
_entity_poly.pdbx_seq_one_letter_code
_entity_poly.pdbx_strand_id
1 'polypeptide(L)'
;MLCRKATLLLLISLPIVGHALTWEEFLKSEMDRTYSALEEKASNCRKNRQPLEPIKESWFVNLSRSEKVAATGYIKHLAEIDCWGKELSSYNSALLAYTSESKDTQYLDEWLELSNVYRSDDFKHEFDALNVKSLVKWYNRQSTVMPFDMIEFLEQYPEFQNSNE
;
A
#
# COMPACT_ATOMS: atom_id res chain seq x y z
N MET A 1 44.99 -44.60 51.93
CA MET A 1 44.80 -44.83 50.48
C MET A 1 43.31 -44.65 50.19
N LEU A 2 42.92 -43.56 49.54
CA LEU A 2 41.87 -43.47 48.50
C LEU A 2 41.61 -41.98 48.21
N CYS A 3 41.99 -41.58 47.01
CA CYS A 3 41.90 -40.23 46.50
C CYS A 3 40.44 -39.77 46.32
N ARG A 4 40.19 -38.52 46.74
CA ARG A 4 39.06 -37.69 46.31
C ARG A 4 39.03 -37.61 44.78
N LYS A 5 37.92 -38.00 44.15
CA LYS A 5 37.60 -37.66 42.77
C LYS A 5 36.46 -36.64 42.79
N ALA A 6 36.81 -35.35 42.84
CA ALA A 6 35.90 -34.27 42.51
C ALA A 6 36.02 -34.05 41.00
N THR A 7 35.04 -34.55 40.24
CA THR A 7 34.95 -34.29 38.80
C THR A 7 34.44 -32.87 38.62
N LEU A 8 35.36 -31.94 38.33
CA LEU A 8 35.05 -30.56 38.00
C LEU A 8 34.42 -30.52 36.60
N LEU A 9 33.11 -30.28 36.52
CA LEU A 9 32.41 -29.96 35.27
C LEU A 9 32.87 -28.56 34.84
N LEU A 10 33.83 -28.50 33.92
CA LEU A 10 34.15 -27.29 33.17
C LEU A 10 32.99 -27.00 32.21
N LEU A 11 32.01 -26.21 32.66
CA LEU A 11 31.08 -25.52 31.78
C LEU A 11 31.90 -24.50 30.99
N ILE A 12 32.33 -24.90 29.80
CA ILE A 12 32.86 -23.99 28.78
C ILE A 12 31.69 -23.08 28.40
N SER A 13 31.65 -21.90 29.00
CA SER A 13 30.86 -20.77 28.52
C SER A 13 31.43 -20.36 27.17
N LEU A 14 30.91 -20.97 26.10
CA LEU A 14 31.08 -20.43 24.75
C LEU A 14 30.46 -19.02 24.76
N PRO A 15 31.23 -17.94 24.55
CA PRO A 15 30.62 -16.64 24.36
C PRO A 15 29.77 -16.75 23.09
N ILE A 16 28.46 -16.58 23.24
CA ILE A 16 27.58 -16.33 22.10
C ILE A 16 28.05 -14.97 21.58
N VAL A 17 28.85 -14.98 20.52
CA VAL A 17 29.21 -13.76 19.79
C VAL A 17 27.94 -13.34 19.05
N GLY A 18 27.10 -12.55 19.73
CA GLY A 18 26.04 -11.80 19.07
C GLY A 18 26.71 -10.72 18.23
N HIS A 19 26.77 -10.90 16.91
CA HIS A 19 27.13 -9.81 16.02
C HIS A 19 26.02 -8.77 16.12
N ALA A 20 26.30 -7.66 16.82
CA ALA A 20 25.41 -6.51 16.81
C ALA A 20 25.39 -5.97 15.37
N LEU A 21 24.21 -5.91 14.77
CA LEU A 21 24.02 -5.26 13.48
C LEU A 21 24.51 -3.82 13.58
N THR A 22 25.18 -3.35 12.54
CA THR A 22 25.41 -1.92 12.36
C THR A 22 24.07 -1.19 12.26
N TRP A 23 24.07 0.11 12.56
CA TRP A 23 22.87 0.92 12.44
C TRP A 23 22.32 0.92 11.01
N GLU A 24 23.20 0.96 10.01
CA GLU A 24 22.85 0.84 8.60
C GLU A 24 22.19 -0.50 8.27
N GLU A 25 22.76 -1.63 8.71
CA GLU A 25 22.16 -2.96 8.50
C GLU A 25 20.80 -3.10 9.18
N PHE A 26 20.64 -2.50 10.37
CA PHE A 26 19.35 -2.45 11.05
C PHE A 26 18.31 -1.66 10.23
N LEU A 27 18.67 -0.47 9.74
CA LEU A 27 17.77 0.35 8.90
C LEU A 27 17.42 -0.35 7.60
N LYS A 28 18.38 -1.05 6.97
CA LYS A 28 18.13 -1.84 5.77
C LYS A 28 17.13 -2.97 6.05
N SER A 29 17.33 -3.70 7.15
CA SER A 29 16.42 -4.76 7.57
C SER A 29 15.01 -4.23 7.87
N GLU A 30 14.89 -3.06 8.48
CA GLU A 30 13.60 -2.42 8.75
C GLU A 30 12.89 -1.96 7.47
N MET A 31 13.63 -1.41 6.50
CA MET A 31 13.12 -1.09 5.16
C MET A 31 12.57 -2.34 4.46
N ASP A 32 13.33 -3.44 4.44
CA ASP A 32 12.90 -4.69 3.81
C ASP A 32 11.69 -5.32 4.51
N ARG A 33 11.64 -5.24 5.84
CA ARG A 33 10.52 -5.73 6.65
C ARG A 33 9.24 -4.94 6.38
N THR A 34 9.33 -3.61 6.33
CA THR A 34 8.18 -2.75 6.07
C THR A 34 7.69 -2.86 4.62
N TYR A 35 8.59 -3.05 3.65
CA TYR A 35 8.23 -3.38 2.27
C TYR A 35 7.46 -4.69 2.18
N SER A 36 7.95 -5.74 2.85
CA SER A 36 7.27 -7.05 2.88
C SER A 36 5.87 -6.96 3.49
N ALA A 37 5.71 -6.16 4.56
CA ALA A 37 4.41 -5.93 5.18
C ALA A 37 3.44 -5.16 4.25
N LEU A 38 3.93 -4.17 3.50
CA LEU A 38 3.15 -3.48 2.48
C LEU A 38 2.66 -4.45 1.40
N GLU A 39 3.55 -5.26 0.84
CA GLU A 39 3.20 -6.24 -0.20
C GLU A 39 2.19 -7.27 0.29
N GLU A 40 2.38 -7.80 1.50
CA GLU A 40 1.44 -8.73 2.12
C GLU A 40 0.06 -8.08 2.29
N LYS A 41 0.02 -6.86 2.84
CA LYS A 41 -1.24 -6.15 3.07
C LYS A 41 -1.94 -5.82 1.76
N ALA A 42 -1.24 -5.26 0.79
CA ALA A 42 -1.80 -4.92 -0.52
C ALA A 42 -2.31 -6.17 -1.25
N SER A 43 -1.59 -7.29 -1.18
CA SER A 43 -2.03 -8.58 -1.70
C SER A 43 -3.30 -9.08 -1.02
N ASN A 44 -3.37 -8.98 0.31
CA ASN A 44 -4.55 -9.37 1.07
C ASN A 44 -5.77 -8.47 0.74
N CYS A 45 -5.55 -7.17 0.58
CA CYS A 45 -6.56 -6.21 0.13
C CYS A 45 -7.14 -6.58 -1.24
N ARG A 46 -6.28 -6.95 -2.21
CA ARG A 46 -6.71 -7.40 -3.54
C ARG A 46 -7.51 -8.71 -3.49
N LYS A 47 -7.09 -9.67 -2.66
CA LYS A 47 -7.77 -10.97 -2.51
C LYS A 47 -9.16 -10.86 -1.87
N ASN A 48 -9.31 -9.94 -0.92
CA ASN A 48 -10.57 -9.74 -0.19
C ASN A 48 -11.44 -8.62 -0.79
N ARG A 49 -11.18 -8.23 -2.05
CA ARG A 49 -11.98 -7.24 -2.76
C ARG A 49 -13.47 -7.61 -2.74
N GLN A 50 -14.34 -6.62 -2.63
CA GLN A 50 -15.79 -6.81 -2.64
C GLN A 50 -16.41 -6.01 -3.78
N PRO A 51 -17.53 -6.47 -4.37
CA PRO A 51 -18.32 -5.64 -5.27
C PRO A 51 -18.75 -4.35 -4.56
N LEU A 52 -18.69 -3.24 -5.28
CA LEU A 52 -19.20 -1.97 -4.81
C LEU A 52 -20.61 -1.76 -5.40
N GLU A 53 -21.58 -1.46 -4.55
CA GLU A 53 -22.94 -1.12 -4.98
C GLU A 53 -22.97 0.17 -5.80
N PRO A 54 -23.90 0.31 -6.75
CA PRO A 54 -23.93 1.46 -7.65
C PRO A 54 -24.28 2.72 -6.86
N ILE A 55 -23.53 3.80 -7.12
CA ILE A 55 -23.81 5.14 -6.60
C ILE A 55 -25.03 5.70 -7.32
N LYS A 56 -26.09 5.99 -6.55
CA LYS A 56 -27.41 6.41 -7.06
C LYS A 56 -27.60 7.93 -7.01
N GLU A 57 -26.69 8.65 -6.37
CA GLU A 57 -26.76 10.09 -6.22
C GLU A 57 -26.57 10.82 -7.56
N SER A 58 -27.38 11.86 -7.77
CA SER A 58 -27.41 12.63 -9.01
C SER A 58 -26.05 13.21 -9.41
N TRP A 59 -25.21 13.59 -8.44
CA TRP A 59 -23.88 14.12 -8.72
C TRP A 59 -22.98 13.10 -9.44
N PHE A 60 -23.16 11.80 -9.19
CA PHE A 60 -22.39 10.74 -9.83
C PHE A 60 -23.10 10.25 -11.09
N VAL A 61 -24.42 10.03 -11.02
CA VAL A 61 -25.22 9.52 -12.15
C VAL A 61 -25.11 10.43 -13.37
N ASN A 62 -25.06 11.75 -13.17
CA ASN A 62 -25.00 12.75 -14.24
C ASN A 62 -23.59 13.01 -14.79
N LEU A 63 -22.55 12.36 -14.25
CA LEU A 63 -21.20 12.44 -14.81
C LEU A 63 -21.17 11.80 -16.20
N SER A 64 -20.36 12.37 -17.09
CA SER A 64 -20.02 11.74 -18.36
C SER A 64 -19.25 10.43 -18.16
N ARG A 65 -19.13 9.63 -19.23
CA ARG A 65 -18.40 8.36 -19.20
C ARG A 65 -16.96 8.52 -18.69
N SER A 66 -16.21 9.52 -19.17
CA SER A 66 -14.84 9.78 -18.73
C SER A 66 -14.77 10.26 -17.29
N GLU A 67 -15.69 11.13 -16.86
CA GLU A 67 -15.77 11.58 -15.47
C GLU A 67 -16.11 10.45 -14.50
N LYS A 68 -16.96 9.48 -14.89
CA LYS A 68 -17.22 8.29 -14.07
C LYS A 68 -16.00 7.39 -13.95
N VAL A 69 -15.23 7.23 -15.02
CA VAL A 69 -13.94 6.52 -14.97
C VAL A 69 -13.01 7.20 -13.96
N ALA A 70 -12.82 8.52 -14.08
CA ALA A 70 -11.95 9.27 -13.16
C ALA A 70 -12.45 9.23 -11.70
N ALA A 71 -13.75 9.43 -11.48
CA ALA A 71 -14.36 9.39 -10.15
C ALA A 71 -14.22 7.99 -9.52
N THR A 72 -14.47 6.94 -10.29
CA THR A 72 -14.32 5.55 -9.83
C THR A 72 -12.86 5.22 -9.52
N GLY A 73 -11.93 5.66 -10.37
CA GLY A 73 -10.50 5.52 -10.12
C GLY A 73 -10.09 6.19 -8.81
N TYR A 74 -10.64 7.35 -8.50
CA TYR A 74 -10.38 8.01 -7.22
C TYR A 74 -10.99 7.29 -6.03
N ILE A 75 -12.23 6.80 -6.14
CA ILE A 75 -12.87 5.99 -5.09
C ILE A 75 -12.06 4.71 -4.82
N LYS A 76 -11.57 4.06 -5.88
CA LYS A 76 -10.68 2.91 -5.79
C LYS A 76 -9.38 3.27 -5.07
N HIS A 77 -8.77 4.39 -5.41
CA HIS A 77 -7.57 4.88 -4.73
C HIS A 77 -7.82 5.11 -3.23
N LEU A 78 -8.93 5.75 -2.86
CA LEU A 78 -9.28 5.95 -1.44
C LEU A 78 -9.46 4.61 -0.70
N ALA A 79 -10.18 3.66 -1.31
CA ALA A 79 -10.37 2.31 -0.75
C ALA A 79 -9.05 1.55 -0.57
N GLU A 80 -8.11 1.74 -1.48
CA GLU A 80 -6.77 1.18 -1.41
C GLU A 80 -5.94 1.83 -0.29
N ILE A 81 -5.95 3.16 -0.19
CA ILE A 81 -5.29 3.90 0.90
C ILE A 81 -5.86 3.52 2.28
N ASP A 82 -7.18 3.36 2.40
CA ASP A 82 -7.79 2.90 3.65
C ASP A 82 -7.37 1.45 3.98
N CYS A 83 -7.13 0.62 2.95
CA CYS A 83 -6.79 -0.77 3.15
C CYS A 83 -5.32 -0.99 3.52
N TRP A 84 -4.37 -0.34 2.85
CA TRP A 84 -2.92 -0.59 3.00
C TRP A 84 -2.07 0.68 3.17
N GLY A 85 -2.69 1.86 3.30
CA GLY A 85 -1.98 3.14 3.42
C GLY A 85 -1.09 3.26 4.66
N LYS A 86 -1.42 2.54 5.75
CA LYS A 86 -0.58 2.51 6.95
C LYS A 86 0.76 1.82 6.69
N GLU A 87 0.73 0.68 6.03
CA GLU A 87 1.91 -0.08 5.66
C GLU A 87 2.74 0.69 4.63
N LEU A 88 2.08 1.35 3.66
CA LEU A 88 2.74 2.27 2.72
C LEU A 88 3.48 3.40 3.45
N SER A 89 2.83 4.06 4.41
CA SER A 89 3.45 5.12 5.19
C SER A 89 4.63 4.60 6.02
N SER A 90 4.55 3.38 6.53
CA SER A 90 5.61 2.74 7.31
C SER A 90 6.83 2.46 6.41
N TYR A 91 6.60 1.90 5.23
CA TYR A 91 7.66 1.66 4.25
C TYR A 91 8.33 2.95 3.78
N ASN A 92 7.55 3.97 3.40
CA ASN A 92 8.09 5.28 2.99
C ASN A 92 8.98 5.88 4.09
N SER A 93 8.58 5.75 5.35
CA SER A 93 9.37 6.26 6.48
C SER A 93 10.69 5.48 6.66
N ALA A 94 10.65 4.16 6.56
CA ALA A 94 11.84 3.31 6.68
C ALA A 94 12.82 3.49 5.50
N LEU A 95 12.29 3.63 4.28
CA LEU A 95 13.07 3.91 3.07
C LEU A 95 13.84 5.24 3.20
N LEU A 96 13.14 6.31 3.60
CA LEU A 96 13.77 7.61 3.82
C LEU A 96 14.82 7.56 4.92
N ALA A 97 14.55 6.84 6.03
CA ALA A 97 15.51 6.68 7.11
C ALA A 97 16.79 5.97 6.63
N TYR A 98 16.65 4.83 5.95
CA TYR A 98 17.77 4.09 5.37
C TYR A 98 18.58 4.96 4.41
N THR A 99 17.94 5.54 3.38
CA THR A 99 18.63 6.38 2.38
C THR A 99 19.32 7.59 3.02
N SER A 100 18.73 8.18 4.07
CA SER A 100 19.34 9.31 4.76
C SER A 100 20.64 8.95 5.47
N GLU A 101 20.75 7.73 6.00
CA GLU A 101 21.91 7.22 6.73
C GLU A 101 22.97 6.69 5.76
N SER A 102 22.60 5.73 4.90
CA SER A 102 23.53 5.02 4.00
C SER A 102 24.00 5.85 2.82
N LYS A 103 23.26 6.91 2.46
CA LYS A 103 23.40 7.66 1.19
C LYS A 103 23.14 6.82 -0.07
N ASP A 104 22.69 5.58 0.09
CA ASP A 104 22.22 4.73 -1.00
C ASP A 104 20.80 5.15 -1.41
N THR A 105 20.69 5.75 -2.59
CA THR A 105 19.42 6.24 -3.13
C THR A 105 18.73 5.24 -4.05
N GLN A 106 19.34 4.10 -4.38
CA GLN A 106 18.83 3.18 -5.40
C GLN A 106 17.36 2.81 -5.15
N TYR A 107 17.05 2.37 -3.93
CA TYR A 107 15.69 1.98 -3.54
C TYR A 107 14.69 3.14 -3.58
N LEU A 108 15.14 4.36 -3.24
CA LEU A 108 14.31 5.55 -3.29
C LEU A 108 14.03 5.96 -4.74
N ASP A 109 15.03 5.93 -5.60
CA ASP A 109 14.92 6.28 -7.00
C ASP A 109 13.99 5.29 -7.73
N GLU A 110 14.19 3.98 -7.53
CA GLU A 110 13.30 2.94 -8.06
C GLU A 110 11.85 3.13 -7.56
N TRP A 111 11.68 3.44 -6.27
CA TRP A 111 10.35 3.68 -5.70
C TRP A 111 9.67 4.92 -6.29
N LEU A 112 10.42 6.01 -6.49
CA LEU A 112 9.91 7.23 -7.09
C LEU A 112 9.50 7.02 -8.54
N GLU A 113 10.30 6.30 -9.33
CA GLU A 113 9.96 5.93 -10.71
C GLU A 113 8.64 5.14 -10.77
N LEU A 114 8.49 4.10 -9.95
CA LEU A 114 7.27 3.31 -9.88
C LEU A 114 6.06 4.16 -9.45
N SER A 115 6.22 5.03 -8.45
CA SER A 115 5.14 5.87 -7.93
C SER A 115 4.67 6.93 -8.94
N ASN A 116 5.56 7.40 -9.83
CA ASN A 116 5.25 8.41 -10.84
C ASN A 116 4.49 7.85 -12.04
N VAL A 117 4.69 6.58 -12.40
CA VAL A 117 3.91 5.92 -13.48
C VAL A 117 2.40 5.95 -13.20
N TYR A 118 2.01 5.89 -11.93
CA TYR A 118 0.60 5.96 -11.50
C TYR A 118 0.00 7.38 -11.51
N ARG A 119 0.77 8.42 -11.88
CA ARG A 119 0.34 9.82 -11.90
C ARG A 119 0.33 10.39 -13.33
N SER A 120 -0.18 9.66 -14.31
CA SER A 120 -0.23 10.17 -15.70
C SER A 120 -1.06 11.45 -15.79
N ASP A 121 -0.57 12.42 -16.58
CA ASP A 121 -1.27 13.67 -16.87
C ASP A 121 -2.65 13.44 -17.52
N ASP A 122 -2.85 12.27 -18.13
CA ASP A 122 -4.08 11.84 -18.81
C ASP A 122 -5.30 11.75 -17.89
N PHE A 123 -5.13 11.70 -16.57
CA PHE A 123 -6.24 11.74 -15.62
C PHE A 123 -6.43 13.11 -14.97
N LYS A 124 -5.44 14.01 -15.10
CA LYS A 124 -5.41 15.28 -14.37
C LYS A 124 -6.53 16.22 -14.81
N HIS A 125 -6.78 16.30 -16.12
CA HIS A 125 -7.81 17.19 -16.67
C HIS A 125 -9.22 16.79 -16.21
N GLU A 126 -9.55 15.49 -16.28
CA GLU A 126 -10.82 14.93 -15.84
C GLU A 126 -10.98 15.06 -14.33
N PHE A 127 -9.88 14.87 -13.58
CA PHE A 127 -9.88 15.05 -12.13
C PHE A 127 -10.13 16.50 -11.70
N ASP A 128 -9.55 17.47 -12.43
CA ASP A 128 -9.76 18.91 -12.20
C ASP A 128 -11.21 19.32 -12.51
N ALA A 129 -11.87 18.64 -13.46
CA ALA A 129 -13.28 18.84 -13.78
C ALA A 129 -14.24 18.19 -12.75
N LEU A 130 -13.77 17.18 -12.01
CA LEU A 130 -14.59 16.50 -11.00
C LEU A 130 -14.85 17.39 -9.78
N ASN A 131 -16.09 17.38 -9.31
CA ASN A 131 -16.41 17.89 -7.98
C ASN A 131 -15.95 16.88 -6.90
N VAL A 132 -14.64 16.86 -6.63
CA VAL A 132 -13.98 15.97 -5.64
C VAL A 132 -14.64 16.06 -4.27
N LYS A 133 -15.18 17.22 -3.89
CA LYS A 133 -15.86 17.41 -2.61
C LYS A 133 -17.09 16.50 -2.45
N SER A 134 -17.89 16.34 -3.52
CA SER A 134 -19.07 15.47 -3.48
C SER A 134 -18.68 14.00 -3.34
N LEU A 135 -17.62 13.60 -4.05
CA LEU A 135 -17.06 12.26 -3.99
C LEU A 135 -16.50 11.94 -2.60
N VAL A 136 -15.62 12.79 -2.06
CA VAL A 136 -15.04 12.59 -0.71
C VAL A 136 -16.14 12.56 0.34
N LYS A 137 -17.15 13.43 0.23
CA LYS A 137 -18.30 13.43 1.13
C LYS A 137 -19.13 12.15 1.02
N TRP A 138 -19.27 11.59 -0.18
CA TRP A 138 -19.95 10.30 -0.37
C TRP A 138 -19.14 9.16 0.25
N TYR A 139 -17.83 9.12 -0.01
CA TYR A 139 -16.91 8.11 0.49
C TYR A 139 -16.90 8.06 2.02
N ASN A 140 -16.73 9.22 2.67
CA ASN A 140 -16.70 9.34 4.13
C ASN A 140 -18.03 9.02 4.83
N ARG A 141 -19.13 8.89 4.07
CA ARG A 141 -20.44 8.47 4.61
C ARG A 141 -20.63 6.96 4.59
N GLN A 142 -19.80 6.24 3.85
CA GLN A 142 -19.82 4.77 3.85
C GLN A 142 -19.17 4.26 5.13
N SER A 143 -19.69 3.15 5.67
CA SER A 143 -19.10 2.51 6.87
C SER A 143 -17.71 1.95 6.58
N THR A 144 -17.53 1.35 5.40
CA THR A 144 -16.25 0.93 4.84
C THR A 144 -16.43 0.75 3.33
N VAL A 145 -15.49 1.26 2.54
CA VAL A 145 -15.37 0.91 1.12
C VAL A 145 -14.18 -0.01 0.99
N MET A 146 -14.43 -1.29 0.73
CA MET A 146 -13.35 -2.24 0.46
C MET A 146 -12.79 -1.99 -0.95
N PRO A 147 -11.52 -2.34 -1.21
CA PRO A 147 -11.02 -2.41 -2.58
C PRO A 147 -12.00 -3.21 -3.46
N PHE A 148 -12.19 -2.75 -4.69
CA PHE A 148 -13.16 -3.31 -5.62
C PHE A 148 -12.59 -3.36 -7.04
N ASP A 149 -13.28 -4.09 -7.91
CA ASP A 149 -12.98 -4.13 -9.33
C ASP A 149 -13.67 -2.94 -10.04
N MET A 150 -12.86 -2.06 -10.62
CA MET A 150 -13.36 -0.84 -11.26
C MET A 150 -14.18 -1.15 -12.52
N ILE A 151 -13.82 -2.19 -13.27
CA ILE A 151 -14.54 -2.56 -14.49
C ILE A 151 -15.92 -3.11 -14.10
N GLU A 152 -15.94 -4.05 -13.15
CA GLU A 152 -17.19 -4.61 -12.61
C GLU A 152 -18.12 -3.52 -12.04
N PHE A 153 -17.56 -2.52 -11.36
CA PHE A 153 -18.35 -1.39 -10.86
C PHE A 153 -18.92 -0.52 -11.98
N LEU A 154 -18.11 -0.18 -12.99
CA LEU A 154 -18.54 0.69 -14.09
C LEU A 154 -19.59 0.00 -15.00
N GLU A 155 -19.50 -1.32 -15.19
CA GLU A 155 -20.46 -2.11 -15.98
C GLU A 155 -21.89 -2.11 -15.40
N GLN A 156 -22.09 -1.62 -14.18
CA GLN A 156 -23.42 -1.41 -13.60
C GLN A 156 -24.16 -0.21 -14.22
N TYR A 157 -23.47 0.63 -14.99
CA TYR A 157 -24.02 1.82 -15.64
C TYR A 157 -24.21 1.61 -17.15
N PRO A 158 -25.36 2.03 -17.74
CA PRO A 158 -25.71 1.73 -19.13
C PRO A 158 -24.64 2.09 -20.18
N GLU A 159 -23.93 3.20 -19.98
CA GLU A 159 -22.90 3.71 -20.89
C GLU A 159 -21.59 2.89 -20.90
N PHE A 160 -21.48 1.85 -20.06
CA PHE A 160 -20.39 0.88 -20.06
C PHE A 160 -20.80 -0.53 -20.50
N GLN A 161 -22.10 -0.78 -20.71
CA GLN A 161 -22.61 -2.11 -21.05
C GLN A 161 -22.50 -2.47 -22.54
N ASN A 162 -22.09 -1.53 -23.40
CA ASN A 162 -22.13 -1.67 -24.87
C ASN A 162 -20.77 -1.54 -25.58
N SER A 163 -19.63 -1.72 -24.91
CA SER A 163 -18.31 -1.65 -25.57
C SER A 163 -17.88 -2.96 -26.24
N ASN A 164 -18.79 -3.62 -26.96
CA ASN A 164 -18.50 -4.66 -27.94
C ASN A 164 -18.81 -4.13 -29.35
N GLU A 165 -18.08 -3.11 -29.78
CA GLU A 165 -17.89 -2.76 -31.21
C GLU A 165 -16.43 -2.36 -31.42
#